data_AF-A0AA38FW18-F1
#
_entry.id   AF-A0AA38FW18-F1
#
_cell.length_a   1.000
_cell.length_b   1.000
_cell.length_c   1.000
_cell.angle_alpha   90.00
_cell.angle_beta   90.00
_cell.angle_gamma   90.00
#
_symmetry.space_group_name_H-M   'P 1'
#
loop_
_entity.id
_entity.type
_entity.pdbx_description
1 polymer ?
#
loop_
_entity_poly.entity_id
_entity_poly.type
_entity_poly.pdbx_seq_one_letter_code
_entity_poly.pdbx_strand_id
1 'polypeptide(L)'
;RITIKRVTGKSPFELVYGTQALLPLHMQLSSYQFMQQLEDQEVSPYDARINQIVELDEERRASHQRHVKFREKLKNLFDKKVTPRAFNVGDLVLLWDSRHEDKGKHGKFDSLWMGPYSIDIRI
;
A
#
# COMPACT_ATOMS: atom_id res chain seq x y z
N ARG A 1 9.68 5.52 0.97
CA ARG A 1 9.17 5.26 2.35
C ARG A 1 9.90 4.04 2.90
N ILE A 2 10.50 4.17 4.08
CA ILE A 2 11.39 3.14 4.67
C ILE A 2 10.70 2.24 5.71
N THR A 3 9.46 2.58 6.10
CA THR A 3 8.69 1.81 7.08
C THR A 3 8.28 0.45 6.51
N ILE A 4 8.50 -0.60 7.29
CA ILE A 4 8.04 -1.95 6.97
C ILE A 4 6.52 -2.03 7.05
N LYS A 5 5.89 -2.64 6.05
CA LYS A 5 4.45 -2.88 6.03
C LYS A 5 4.14 -4.22 6.72
N ARG A 6 3.22 -4.21 7.70
CA ARG A 6 2.81 -5.43 8.43
C ARG A 6 2.35 -6.57 7.52
N VAL A 7 1.69 -6.24 6.41
CA VAL A 7 1.09 -7.23 5.49
C VAL A 7 2.14 -7.91 4.63
N THR A 8 3.09 -7.15 4.10
CA THR A 8 4.10 -7.68 3.17
C THR A 8 5.38 -8.09 3.88
N GLY A 9 5.63 -7.57 5.09
CA GLY A 9 6.86 -7.77 5.86
C GLY A 9 8.05 -6.99 5.35
N LYS A 10 7.88 -6.19 4.28
CA LYS A 10 8.93 -5.49 3.56
C LYS A 10 8.69 -3.99 3.52
N SER A 11 9.75 -3.20 3.41
CA SER A 11 9.61 -1.76 3.16
C SER A 11 9.36 -1.48 1.67
N PRO A 12 8.63 -0.42 1.31
CA PRO A 12 8.49 -0.03 -0.10
C PRO A 12 9.83 0.24 -0.79
N PHE A 13 10.84 0.72 -0.07
CA PHE A 13 12.19 0.94 -0.62
C PHE A 13 12.85 -0.39 -0.99
N GLU A 14 12.78 -1.38 -0.10
CA GLU A 14 13.35 -2.72 -0.31
C GLU A 14 12.70 -3.45 -1.48
N LEU A 15 11.39 -3.30 -1.69
CA LEU A 15 10.72 -3.90 -2.86
C LEU A 15 11.11 -3.23 -4.19
N VAL A 16 11.56 -1.97 -4.16
CA VAL A 16 12.00 -1.25 -5.37
C VAL A 16 13.46 -1.55 -5.68
N TYR A 17 14.34 -1.42 -4.67
CA TYR A 17 15.78 -1.47 -4.85
C TYR A 17 16.43 -2.80 -4.47
N GLY A 18 15.68 -3.73 -3.87
CA GLY A 18 16.17 -5.03 -3.40
C GLY A 18 17.00 -4.97 -2.12
N THR A 19 17.20 -3.79 -1.56
CA THR A 19 18.03 -3.56 -0.38
C THR A 19 17.31 -2.71 0.64
N GLN A 20 17.65 -2.88 1.91
CA GLN A 20 17.12 -2.01 2.97
C GLN A 20 17.64 -0.59 2.78
N ALA A 21 16.79 0.41 3.04
CA ALA A 21 17.23 1.80 3.02
C ALA A 21 18.26 2.05 4.12
N LEU A 22 19.46 2.49 3.73
CA LEU A 22 20.54 2.82 4.65
C LEU A 22 20.57 4.32 4.93
N LEU A 23 20.98 4.68 6.14
CA LEU A 23 21.29 6.07 6.49
C LEU A 23 22.59 6.50 5.80
N PRO A 24 22.77 7.80 5.50
CA PRO A 24 23.99 8.29 4.84
C PRO A 24 25.29 7.88 5.54
N LEU A 25 25.32 7.87 6.87
CA LEU A 25 26.47 7.41 7.65
C LEU A 25 26.78 5.91 7.41
N HIS A 26 25.74 5.07 7.34
CA HIS A 26 25.92 3.65 7.06
C HIS A 26 26.40 3.42 5.64
N MET A 27 26.04 4.28 4.67
CA MET A 27 26.48 4.15 3.28
C MET A 27 28.01 4.19 3.14
N GLN A 28 28.70 5.06 3.89
CA GLN A 28 30.17 5.15 3.90
C GLN A 28 30.84 3.88 4.42
N LEU A 29 30.29 3.29 5.48
CA LEU A 29 30.79 2.02 6.04
C LEU A 29 30.46 0.83 5.11
N SER A 30 29.28 0.86 4.48
CA SER A 30 28.81 -0.18 3.56
C SER A 30 29.65 -0.23 2.30
N SER A 31 30.07 0.91 1.74
CA SER A 31 30.95 0.95 0.58
C SER A 31 32.31 0.31 0.87
N TYR A 32 32.84 0.48 2.07
CA TYR A 32 34.10 -0.14 2.48
C TYR A 32 33.96 -1.67 2.60
N GLN A 33 32.89 -2.15 3.25
CA GLN A 33 32.62 -3.59 3.34
C GLN A 33 32.32 -4.24 1.99
N PHE A 34 31.59 -3.53 1.12
CA PHE A 34 31.29 -3.99 -0.24
C PHE A 34 32.55 -4.12 -1.09
N MET A 35 33.50 -3.20 -0.95
CA MET A 35 34.80 -3.31 -1.61
C MET A 35 35.59 -4.54 -1.15
N GLN A 36 35.62 -4.83 0.14
CA GLN A 36 36.26 -6.06 0.66
C GLN A 36 35.57 -7.33 0.14
N GLN A 37 34.23 -7.35 0.10
CA GLN A 37 33.49 -8.49 -0.44
C GLN A 37 33.75 -8.73 -1.93
N LEU A 38 33.91 -7.69 -2.74
CA LEU A 38 34.22 -7.84 -4.17
C LEU A 38 35.59 -8.48 -4.42
N GLU A 39 36.55 -8.32 -3.50
CA GLU A 39 37.85 -8.99 -3.57
C GLU A 39 37.76 -10.48 -3.20
N ASP A 40 36.80 -10.85 -2.35
CA ASP A 40 36.62 -12.21 -1.83
C ASP A 40 35.62 -13.09 -2.61
N GLN A 41 34.93 -12.57 -3.64
CA GLN A 41 33.93 -13.36 -4.39
C GLN A 41 34.57 -14.29 -5.44
N GLU A 42 34.36 -15.60 -5.29
CA GLU A 42 34.70 -16.62 -6.30
C GLU A 42 33.69 -16.68 -7.47
N VAL A 43 32.50 -16.10 -7.31
CA VAL A 43 31.41 -16.13 -8.31
C VAL A 43 31.56 -14.95 -9.27
N SER A 44 31.30 -15.19 -10.56
CA SER A 44 31.24 -14.12 -11.56
C SER A 44 30.27 -13.02 -11.11
N PRO A 45 30.70 -11.74 -11.09
CA PRO A 45 29.86 -10.63 -10.64
C PRO A 45 28.57 -10.48 -11.46
N TYR A 46 28.57 -10.98 -12.70
CA TYR A 46 27.39 -11.03 -13.56
C TYR A 46 26.33 -12.00 -13.04
N ASP A 47 26.73 -13.21 -12.63
CA ASP A 47 25.80 -14.23 -12.14
C ASP A 47 25.20 -13.82 -10.79
N ALA A 48 26.02 -13.24 -9.90
CA ALA A 48 25.56 -12.67 -8.65
C ALA A 48 24.49 -11.58 -8.87
N ARG A 49 24.71 -10.71 -9.87
CA ARG A 49 23.75 -9.66 -10.21
C ARG A 49 22.44 -10.22 -10.79
N ILE A 50 22.52 -11.25 -11.63
CA ILE A 50 21.33 -11.90 -12.19
C ILE A 50 20.51 -12.55 -11.06
N ASN A 51 21.14 -13.30 -10.17
CA ASN A 51 20.46 -13.94 -9.04
C ASN A 51 19.76 -12.91 -8.15
N GLN A 52 20.43 -11.79 -7.85
CA GLN A 52 19.83 -10.70 -7.08
C GLN A 52 18.55 -10.16 -7.73
N ILE A 53 18.53 -10.01 -9.06
CA ILE A 53 17.33 -9.53 -9.78
C ILE A 53 16.20 -10.55 -9.70
N VAL A 54 16.51 -11.84 -9.86
CA VAL A 54 15.52 -12.92 -9.79
C VAL A 54 14.89 -13.00 -8.41
N GLU A 55 15.71 -13.00 -7.36
CA GLU A 55 15.25 -13.01 -5.96
C GLU A 55 14.34 -11.80 -5.66
N LEU A 56 14.73 -10.62 -6.15
CA LEU A 56 13.96 -9.39 -5.97
C LEU A 56 12.57 -9.51 -6.62
N ASP A 57 12.48 -10.05 -7.84
CA ASP A 57 11.20 -10.26 -8.52
C ASP A 57 10.34 -11.34 -7.84
N GLU A 58 10.95 -12.37 -7.26
CA GLU A 58 10.24 -13.35 -6.43
C GLU A 58 9.65 -12.71 -5.17
N GLU A 59 10.43 -11.88 -4.46
CA GLU A 59 9.94 -11.18 -3.28
C GLU A 59 8.83 -10.18 -3.64
N ARG A 60 8.93 -9.49 -4.78
CA ARG A 60 7.84 -8.63 -5.29
C ARG A 60 6.56 -9.43 -5.52
N ARG A 61 6.65 -10.59 -6.18
CA ARG A 61 5.49 -11.48 -6.41
C ARG A 61 4.89 -11.97 -5.08
N ALA A 62 5.72 -12.43 -4.15
CA ALA A 62 5.27 -12.90 -2.84
C ALA A 62 4.59 -11.78 -2.03
N SER A 63 5.20 -10.60 -1.98
CA SER A 63 4.67 -9.39 -1.35
C SER A 63 3.31 -8.99 -1.94
N HIS A 64 3.19 -8.99 -3.28
CA HIS A 64 1.93 -8.70 -3.96
C HIS A 64 0.84 -9.70 -3.59
N GLN A 65 1.14 -11.00 -3.62
CA GLN A 65 0.18 -12.05 -3.24
C GLN A 65 -0.29 -11.91 -1.79
N ARG A 66 0.62 -11.62 -0.84
CA ARG A 66 0.28 -11.35 0.57
C ARG A 66 -0.67 -10.14 0.67
N HIS A 67 -0.38 -9.08 -0.07
CA HIS A 67 -1.19 -7.87 -0.09
C HIS A 67 -2.60 -8.12 -0.64
N VAL A 68 -2.72 -8.83 -1.76
CA VAL A 68 -4.01 -9.18 -2.37
C VAL A 68 -4.85 -10.02 -1.40
N LYS A 69 -4.28 -11.09 -0.84
CA LYS A 69 -4.97 -11.94 0.15
C LYS A 69 -5.45 -11.16 1.36
N PHE A 70 -4.64 -10.22 1.85
CA PHE A 70 -5.04 -9.37 2.98
C PHE A 70 -6.17 -8.41 2.60
N ARG A 71 -6.11 -7.79 1.42
CA ARG A 71 -7.16 -6.91 0.91
C ARG A 71 -8.49 -7.64 0.78
N GLU A 72 -8.48 -8.87 0.26
CA GLU A 72 -9.66 -9.73 0.17
C GLU A 72 -10.23 -10.07 1.55
N LYS A 73 -9.38 -10.43 2.51
CA LYS A 73 -9.81 -10.65 3.91
C LYS A 73 -10.48 -9.41 4.49
N LEU A 74 -9.89 -8.22 4.28
CA LEU A 74 -10.50 -6.97 4.75
C LEU A 74 -11.84 -6.70 4.08
N LYS A 75 -11.94 -6.90 2.76
CA LYS A 75 -13.20 -6.77 2.04
C LYS A 75 -14.26 -7.70 2.61
N ASN A 76 -13.94 -8.98 2.80
CA ASN A 76 -14.89 -9.95 3.34
C ASN A 76 -15.34 -9.60 4.77
N LEU A 77 -14.46 -9.06 5.61
CA LEU A 77 -14.81 -8.60 6.95
C LEU A 77 -15.72 -7.37 6.91
N PHE A 78 -15.49 -6.47 5.95
CA PHE A 78 -16.32 -5.30 5.73
C PHE A 78 -17.71 -5.71 5.21
N ASP A 79 -17.75 -6.52 4.16
CA ASP A 79 -18.99 -7.01 3.53
C ASP A 79 -19.86 -7.80 4.51
N LYS A 80 -19.25 -8.56 5.44
CA LYS A 80 -19.99 -9.24 6.53
C LYS A 80 -20.65 -8.29 7.54
N LYS A 81 -20.09 -7.09 7.73
CA LYS A 81 -20.61 -6.09 8.67
C LYS A 81 -21.64 -5.17 8.02
N VAL A 82 -21.55 -4.97 6.71
CA VAL A 82 -22.45 -4.09 5.99
C VAL A 82 -23.74 -4.84 5.66
N THR A 83 -24.87 -4.29 6.08
CA THR A 83 -26.17 -4.74 5.60
C THR A 83 -26.45 -4.08 4.25
N PRO A 84 -26.69 -4.85 3.18
CA PRO A 84 -27.05 -4.27 1.90
C PRO A 84 -28.40 -3.55 2.04
N ARG A 85 -28.42 -2.27 1.70
CA ARG A 85 -29.65 -1.47 1.64
C ARG A 85 -29.99 -1.22 0.19
N ALA A 86 -31.11 -1.76 -0.26
CA ALA A 86 -31.68 -1.41 -1.55
C ALA A 86 -32.38 -0.06 -1.45
N PHE A 87 -32.27 0.75 -2.49
CA PHE A 87 -32.95 2.03 -2.60
C PHE A 87 -33.84 2.00 -3.83
N ASN A 88 -35.04 2.55 -3.69
CA ASN A 88 -36.02 2.66 -4.76
C ASN A 88 -36.18 4.12 -5.21
N VAL A 89 -36.75 4.29 -6.40
CA VAL A 89 -37.14 5.60 -6.93
C VAL A 89 -38.17 6.22 -5.99
N GLY A 90 -37.94 7.48 -5.62
CA GLY A 90 -38.75 8.21 -4.64
C GLY A 90 -38.25 8.10 -3.20
N ASP A 91 -37.29 7.22 -2.87
CA ASP A 91 -36.70 7.17 -1.54
C ASP A 91 -35.91 8.45 -1.26
N LEU A 92 -36.03 8.97 -0.03
CA LEU A 92 -35.24 10.09 0.46
C LEU A 92 -33.91 9.59 1.03
N VAL A 93 -32.81 10.10 0.49
CA VAL A 93 -31.45 9.76 0.89
C VAL A 93 -30.64 11.00 1.23
N LEU A 94 -29.66 10.81 2.10
CA LEU A 94 -28.64 11.82 2.39
C LEU A 94 -27.42 11.55 1.53
N LEU A 95 -26.85 12.61 0.96
CA LEU A 95 -25.62 12.51 0.19
C LEU A 95 -24.44 12.83 1.09
N TRP A 96 -23.44 11.95 1.11
CA TRP A 96 -22.18 12.19 1.79
C TRP A 96 -21.33 13.18 1.00
N ASP A 97 -20.96 14.31 1.60
CA ASP A 97 -20.04 15.29 0.99
C ASP A 97 -18.58 14.94 1.30
N SER A 98 -17.98 14.12 0.43
CA SER A 98 -16.59 13.70 0.56
C SER A 98 -15.57 14.85 0.47
N ARG A 99 -15.95 16.01 -0.07
CA ARG A 99 -15.03 17.16 -0.24
C ARG A 99 -14.65 17.79 1.10
N HIS A 100 -15.52 17.65 2.09
CA HIS A 100 -15.34 18.17 3.44
C HIS A 100 -14.81 17.12 4.43
N GLU A 101 -14.53 15.89 3.98
CA GLU A 101 -14.07 14.80 4.86
C GLU A 101 -12.67 15.01 5.44
N ASP A 102 -11.77 15.66 4.68
CA ASP A 102 -10.39 15.88 5.12
C ASP A 102 -10.32 16.71 6.41
N LYS A 103 -9.46 16.28 7.34
CA LYS A 103 -9.21 16.97 8.60
C LYS A 103 -8.79 18.43 8.32
N GLY A 104 -9.58 19.37 8.86
CA GLY A 104 -9.36 20.80 8.73
C GLY A 104 -10.18 21.49 7.62
N LYS A 105 -10.93 20.73 6.80
CA LYS A 105 -11.85 21.28 5.78
C LYS A 105 -13.32 21.34 6.23
N HIS A 106 -13.64 20.78 7.40
CA HIS A 106 -14.94 20.89 8.05
C HIS A 106 -14.76 21.40 9.49
N GLY A 107 -15.60 22.34 9.89
CA GLY A 107 -15.73 22.77 11.27
C GLY A 107 -16.45 21.72 12.12
N LYS A 108 -16.37 21.87 13.46
CA LYS A 108 -17.00 20.96 14.43
C LYS A 108 -18.51 20.81 14.23
N PHE A 109 -19.15 21.80 13.61
CA PHE A 109 -20.61 21.89 13.43
C PHE A 109 -21.06 21.78 11.98
N ASP A 110 -20.15 21.52 11.04
CA ASP A 110 -20.52 21.36 9.64
C ASP A 110 -21.08 19.94 9.43
N SER A 111 -22.25 19.86 8.79
CA SER A 111 -22.82 18.57 8.39
C SER A 111 -22.08 18.03 7.16
N LEU A 112 -21.57 16.80 7.27
CA LEU A 112 -21.03 16.04 6.13
C LEU A 112 -22.12 15.37 5.30
N TRP A 113 -23.37 15.42 5.77
CA TRP A 113 -24.53 14.89 5.07
C TRP A 113 -25.34 16.06 4.50
N MET A 114 -25.55 16.02 3.19
CA MET A 114 -26.37 16.98 2.45
C MET A 114 -27.75 16.38 2.13
N GLY A 115 -28.73 17.26 1.97
CA GLY A 115 -30.08 16.88 1.56
C GLY A 115 -30.98 16.47 2.72
N PRO A 116 -32.25 16.23 2.43
CA PRO A 116 -32.66 15.00 1.76
C PRO A 116 -32.85 15.15 0.24
N TYR A 117 -32.39 14.15 -0.51
CA TYR A 117 -32.56 14.03 -1.95
C TYR A 117 -33.50 12.88 -2.27
N SER A 118 -34.40 13.03 -3.25
CA SER A 118 -35.15 11.91 -3.79
C SER A 118 -34.33 11.21 -4.88
N ILE A 119 -34.34 9.88 -4.86
CA ILE A 119 -33.77 9.08 -5.94
C ILE A 119 -34.70 9.14 -7.14
N ASP A 120 -34.20 9.59 -8.28
CA ASP A 120 -34.92 9.60 -9.54
C ASP A 120 -34.22 8.70 -10.58
N ILE A 121 -34.98 8.21 -11.56
CA ILE A 121 -34.43 7.47 -12.69
C ILE A 121 -33.86 8.51 -13.66
N ARG A 122 -32.54 8.47 -13.86
CA ARG A 122 -31.93 9.22 -14.95
C ARG A 122 -32.25 8.47 -16.26
N ILE A 123 -33.20 8.99 -17.03
CA ILE A 123 -33.46 8.58 -18.42
C ILE A 123 -32.35 9.13 -19.32
#